data_AF-A0A2W4WAH8-F1
#
_entry.id   AF-A0A2W4WAH8-F1
#
_cell.length_a   1.000
_cell.length_b   1.000
_cell.length_c   1.000
_cell.angle_alpha   90.00
_cell.angle_beta   90.00
_cell.angle_gamma   90.00
#
_symmetry.space_group_name_H-M   'P 1'
#
loop_
_entity.id
_entity.type
_entity.pdbx_description
1 polymer ?
#
loop_
_entity_poly.entity_id
_entity_poly.type
_entity_poly.pdbx_seq_one_letter_code
_entity_poly.pdbx_strand_id
1 'polypeptide(L)'
;MEVIWLILAILLFLGLSIAYWQKLKKEYIEYHSADSQNSQPRVEALTSKLQEQEIVLQSLPDLTQISLSSTTENQDFSDLELQLEELAKIGWAKDETCWISKPTLSCNDLSNKISPAQVIEILLAHARQFSPEFNVPYLIPRTIVEAMPSAAGQFEVDEEGWVTIKISPNFFDDRLAANAILAHEACHYILENSGIRYSDFYLNERYTDLCMFICGFGQIFLTGYRREPAQNQYRPGHRLGYLTDAEYQFANQYVIKLRELYKQKLQSKLNVKRKRLLQLVHGDESTLKRLVEYERLRSPDKLEELLYESAIDRLERGR
;
A
#
# COMPACT_ATOMS: atom_id res chain seq x y z
N MET A 1 20.47 -26.02 11.36
CA MET A 1 20.51 -25.69 9.91
C MET A 1 19.76 -24.40 9.58
N GLU A 2 18.74 -24.00 10.34
CA GLU A 2 17.92 -22.80 10.05
C GLU A 2 18.66 -21.45 10.22
N VAL A 3 19.60 -21.35 11.17
CA VAL A 3 20.42 -20.14 11.37
C VAL A 3 21.31 -19.83 10.16
N ILE A 4 21.72 -20.85 9.39
CA ILE A 4 22.57 -20.68 8.21
C ILE A 4 21.77 -20.08 7.04
N TRP A 5 20.48 -20.42 6.92
CA TRP A 5 19.60 -19.89 5.88
C TRP A 5 19.19 -18.44 6.15
N LEU A 6 18.97 -18.08 7.42
CA LEU A 6 18.72 -16.68 7.81
C LEU A 6 19.96 -15.80 7.57
N ILE A 7 21.15 -16.31 7.90
CA ILE A 7 22.42 -15.61 7.61
C ILE A 7 22.64 -15.49 6.10
N LEU A 8 22.33 -16.52 5.31
CA LEU A 8 22.44 -16.47 3.84
C LEU A 8 21.44 -15.49 3.22
N ALA A 9 20.20 -15.42 3.71
CA ALA A 9 19.20 -14.47 3.24
C ALA A 9 19.58 -13.01 3.60
N ILE A 10 20.07 -12.77 4.82
CA ILE A 10 20.61 -11.46 5.23
C ILE A 10 21.84 -11.10 4.41
N LEU A 11 22.75 -12.03 4.12
CA LEU A 11 23.91 -11.81 3.26
C LEU A 11 23.53 -11.62 1.78
N LEU A 12 22.43 -12.20 1.30
CA LEU A 12 21.91 -11.97 -0.06
C LEU A 12 21.25 -10.60 -0.18
N PHE A 13 20.50 -10.18 0.84
CA PHE A 13 19.86 -8.87 0.90
C PHE A 13 20.90 -7.75 1.08
N LEU A 14 21.89 -7.96 1.95
CA LEU A 14 23.07 -7.10 2.06
C LEU A 14 23.92 -7.17 0.78
N GLY A 15 24.00 -8.31 0.11
CA GLY A 15 24.73 -8.50 -1.15
C GLY A 15 24.12 -7.75 -2.33
N LEU A 16 22.78 -7.69 -2.43
CA LEU A 16 22.06 -6.89 -3.42
C LEU A 16 22.21 -5.39 -3.15
N SER A 17 22.18 -4.99 -1.86
CA SER A 17 22.52 -3.63 -1.43
C SER A 17 23.98 -3.29 -1.77
N ILE A 18 24.93 -4.18 -1.48
CA ILE A 18 26.36 -4.00 -1.79
C ILE A 18 26.63 -4.00 -3.29
N ALA A 19 25.93 -4.81 -4.10
CA ALA A 19 26.07 -4.84 -5.55
C ALA A 19 25.53 -3.54 -6.18
N TYR A 20 24.40 -3.04 -5.67
CA TYR A 20 23.88 -1.72 -6.04
C TYR A 20 24.84 -0.60 -5.61
N TRP A 21 25.41 -0.69 -4.41
CA TRP A 21 26.41 0.25 -3.91
C TRP A 21 27.74 0.18 -4.67
N GLN A 22 28.19 -1.01 -5.07
CA GLN A 22 29.40 -1.22 -5.88
C GLN A 22 29.18 -0.74 -7.31
N LYS A 23 27.98 -0.89 -7.86
CA LYS A 23 27.60 -0.31 -9.15
C LYS A 23 27.64 1.23 -9.10
N LEU A 24 27.01 1.83 -8.09
CA LEU A 24 27.06 3.29 -7.87
C LEU A 24 28.48 3.78 -7.62
N LYS A 25 29.29 3.04 -6.85
CA LYS A 25 30.70 3.34 -6.60
C LYS A 25 31.55 3.22 -7.85
N LYS A 26 31.30 2.23 -8.71
CA LYS A 26 31.98 2.05 -10.00
C LYS A 26 31.61 3.17 -10.98
N GLU A 27 30.33 3.53 -11.08
CA GLU A 27 29.85 4.68 -11.86
C GLU A 27 30.47 6.00 -11.36
N TYR A 28 30.61 6.16 -10.04
CA TYR A 28 31.28 7.31 -9.41
C TYR A 28 32.79 7.37 -9.73
N ILE A 29 33.49 6.23 -9.68
CA ILE A 29 34.94 6.14 -9.98
C ILE A 29 35.21 6.35 -11.48
N GLU A 30 34.43 5.73 -12.37
CA GLU A 30 34.55 5.91 -13.83
C GLU A 30 34.30 7.38 -14.22
N TYR A 31 33.34 8.05 -13.56
CA TYR A 31 33.06 9.47 -13.77
C TYR A 31 34.19 10.40 -13.30
N HIS A 32 34.86 10.11 -12.17
CA HIS A 32 35.99 10.92 -11.69
C HIS A 32 37.31 10.67 -12.43
N SER A 33 37.39 9.60 -13.22
CA SER A 33 38.50 9.36 -14.15
C SER A 33 38.39 10.17 -15.45
N ALA A 34 37.22 10.76 -15.72
CA ALA A 34 36.93 11.57 -16.90
C ALA A 34 36.62 13.03 -16.50
N ASP A 35 37.65 13.87 -16.57
CA ASP A 35 37.58 15.35 -16.55
C ASP A 35 37.28 16.02 -15.19
N SER A 36 38.34 16.41 -14.49
CA SER A 36 38.33 16.83 -13.08
C SER A 36 37.93 18.29 -12.83
N GLN A 37 37.56 19.06 -13.85
CA GLN A 37 37.33 20.51 -13.69
C GLN A 37 35.86 20.95 -13.67
N ASN A 38 34.89 20.04 -13.89
CA ASN A 38 33.47 20.43 -14.00
C ASN A 38 32.49 19.61 -13.12
N SER A 39 32.99 18.82 -12.17
CA SER A 39 32.19 17.87 -11.37
C SER A 39 31.74 18.39 -10.00
N GLN A 40 32.34 19.45 -9.48
CA GLN A 40 32.16 19.91 -8.10
C GLN A 40 30.73 20.34 -7.74
N PRO A 41 30.01 21.16 -8.55
CA PRO A 41 28.63 21.56 -8.24
C PRO A 41 27.65 20.39 -8.24
N ARG A 42 27.95 19.34 -9.02
CA ARG A 42 27.07 18.17 -9.19
C ARG A 42 27.27 17.15 -8.07
N VAL A 43 28.48 17.06 -7.51
CA VAL A 43 28.78 16.26 -6.31
C VAL A 43 28.12 16.86 -5.08
N GLU A 44 28.13 18.18 -4.91
CA GLU A 44 27.43 18.85 -3.81
C GLU A 44 25.91 18.62 -3.89
N ALA A 45 25.32 18.71 -5.09
CA ALA A 45 23.90 18.41 -5.30
C ALA A 45 23.52 16.94 -5.01
N LEU A 46 24.37 15.98 -5.37
CA LEU A 46 24.17 14.56 -5.06
C LEU A 46 24.32 14.27 -3.56
N THR A 47 25.28 14.91 -2.91
CA THR A 47 25.53 14.75 -1.47
C THR A 47 24.38 15.36 -0.66
N SER A 48 23.86 16.52 -1.07
CA SER A 48 22.67 17.15 -0.48
C SER A 48 21.43 16.25 -0.62
N LYS A 49 21.22 15.65 -1.79
CA LYS A 49 20.10 14.71 -2.02
C LYS A 49 20.21 13.44 -1.17
N LEU A 50 21.43 12.93 -0.96
CA LEU A 50 21.67 11.76 -0.10
C LEU A 50 21.43 12.10 1.38
N GLN A 51 21.85 13.27 1.85
CA GLN A 51 21.56 13.73 3.21
C GLN A 51 20.06 13.97 3.44
N GLU A 52 19.34 14.51 2.45
CA GLU A 52 17.88 14.64 2.51
C GLU A 52 17.18 13.28 2.62
N GLN A 53 17.61 12.28 1.85
CA GLN A 53 17.06 10.91 1.94
C GLN A 53 17.37 10.24 3.28
N GLU A 54 18.57 10.47 3.84
CA GLU A 54 18.95 9.95 5.14
C GLU A 54 18.15 10.59 6.29
N ILE A 55 17.86 11.90 6.20
CA ILE A 55 16.97 12.61 7.13
C ILE A 55 15.51 12.11 7.02
N VAL A 56 15.04 11.77 5.82
CA VAL A 56 13.70 11.18 5.62
C VAL A 56 13.61 9.78 6.24
N LEU A 57 14.65 8.96 6.11
CA LEU A 57 14.73 7.64 6.73
C LEU A 57 14.85 7.72 8.27
N GLN A 58 15.64 8.66 8.80
CA GLN A 58 15.78 8.88 10.24
C GLN A 58 14.58 9.60 10.88
N SER A 59 13.70 10.20 10.08
CA SER A 59 12.42 10.80 10.53
C SER A 59 11.22 9.87 10.35
N LEU A 60 11.45 8.60 10.00
CA LEU A 60 10.44 7.56 10.20
C LEU A 60 10.28 7.39 11.72
N PRO A 61 9.05 7.50 12.27
CA PRO A 61 8.84 7.20 13.67
C PRO A 61 9.25 5.75 13.93
N ASP A 62 9.79 5.51 15.11
CA ASP A 62 9.97 4.16 15.62
C ASP A 62 8.57 3.54 15.78
N LEU A 63 8.13 2.79 14.76
CA LEU A 63 6.78 2.19 14.69
C LEU A 63 6.54 1.19 15.83
N THR A 64 7.60 0.80 16.55
CA THR A 64 7.54 -0.02 17.77
C THR A 64 6.73 0.60 18.91
N GLN A 65 6.36 1.90 18.83
CA GLN A 65 5.51 2.56 19.84
C GLN A 65 3.99 2.44 19.59
N ILE A 66 3.54 1.76 18.54
CA ILE A 66 2.10 1.50 18.30
C ILE A 66 1.62 0.38 19.22
N SER A 67 1.68 0.57 20.54
CA SER A 67 1.09 -0.38 21.48
C SER A 67 -0.43 -0.17 21.51
N LEU A 68 -1.17 -1.08 20.87
CA LEU A 68 -2.62 -1.21 21.07
C LEU A 68 -2.89 -1.65 22.51
N SER A 69 -3.12 -0.71 23.42
CA SER A 69 -3.55 -1.00 24.79
C SER A 69 -5.02 -1.47 24.81
N SER A 70 -5.28 -2.71 24.42
CA SER A 70 -6.60 -3.33 24.53
C SER A 70 -6.57 -4.47 25.55
N THR A 71 -7.46 -4.37 26.54
CA THR A 71 -7.70 -5.26 27.70
C THR A 71 -8.26 -6.65 27.35
N THR A 72 -7.86 -7.20 26.22
CA THR A 72 -8.17 -8.56 25.78
C THR A 72 -6.90 -9.38 25.96
N GLU A 73 -7.06 -10.65 26.36
CA GLU A 73 -5.97 -11.59 26.63
C GLU A 73 -4.77 -11.36 25.71
N ASN A 74 -3.58 -11.25 26.31
CA ASN A 74 -2.34 -10.71 25.75
C ASN A 74 -1.83 -11.58 24.57
N GLN A 75 -2.55 -11.61 23.46
CA GLN A 75 -2.18 -12.27 22.21
C GLN A 75 -1.12 -11.40 21.53
N ASP A 76 0.02 -12.01 21.27
CA ASP A 76 1.13 -11.38 20.54
C ASP A 76 0.82 -11.41 19.05
N PHE A 77 0.63 -10.22 18.45
CA PHE A 77 0.40 -10.04 17.02
C PHE A 77 1.60 -9.40 16.30
N SER A 78 2.79 -9.41 16.90
CA SER A 78 3.99 -8.76 16.35
C SER A 78 4.34 -9.21 14.92
N ASP A 79 4.21 -10.49 14.61
CA ASP A 79 4.39 -11.01 13.23
C ASP A 79 3.40 -10.37 12.24
N LEU A 80 2.14 -10.23 12.66
CA LEU A 80 1.08 -9.65 11.82
C LEU A 80 1.30 -8.14 11.62
N GLU A 81 1.79 -7.43 12.64
CA GLU A 81 2.21 -6.02 12.53
C GLU A 81 3.31 -5.85 11.48
N LEU A 82 4.36 -6.67 11.55
CA LEU A 82 5.47 -6.62 10.61
C LEU A 82 5.01 -6.84 9.16
N GLN A 83 4.14 -7.83 8.94
CA GLN A 83 3.59 -8.15 7.62
C GLN A 83 2.71 -7.00 7.08
N LEU A 84 1.86 -6.42 7.94
CA LEU A 84 1.03 -5.26 7.57
C LEU A 84 1.87 -4.02 7.27
N GLU A 85 2.91 -3.76 8.06
CA GLU A 85 3.84 -2.67 7.80
C GLU A 85 4.62 -2.86 6.50
N GLU A 86 5.05 -4.07 6.20
CA GLU A 86 5.72 -4.40 4.94
C GLU A 86 4.80 -4.07 3.76
N LEU A 87 3.57 -4.60 3.77
CA LEU A 87 2.58 -4.33 2.72
C LEU A 87 2.22 -2.83 2.64
N ALA A 88 2.11 -2.14 3.78
CA ALA A 88 1.86 -0.70 3.82
C ALA A 88 3.03 0.10 3.21
N LYS A 89 4.27 -0.26 3.54
CA LYS A 89 5.48 0.35 2.98
C LYS A 89 5.51 0.20 1.47
N ILE A 90 5.09 -0.96 0.94
CA ILE A 90 5.00 -1.18 -0.50
C ILE A 90 3.83 -0.39 -1.09
N GLY A 91 2.60 -0.66 -0.64
CA GLY A 91 1.37 -0.13 -1.25
C GLY A 91 1.18 1.38 -1.10
N TRP A 92 1.84 2.01 -0.11
CA TRP A 92 1.75 3.44 0.19
C TRP A 92 3.10 4.17 0.09
N ALA A 93 4.10 3.59 -0.59
CA ALA A 93 5.46 4.14 -0.67
C ALA A 93 5.55 5.57 -1.23
N LYS A 94 4.70 5.94 -2.21
CA LYS A 94 4.64 7.33 -2.68
C LYS A 94 3.85 8.14 -1.67
N ASP A 95 4.55 9.10 -1.08
CA ASP A 95 4.13 9.83 0.12
C ASP A 95 2.74 10.50 0.02
N GLU A 96 2.11 10.70 -1.14
CA GLU A 96 1.14 11.80 -1.24
C GLU A 96 -0.02 11.75 -2.26
N THR A 97 -0.18 10.80 -3.19
CA THR A 97 -1.02 11.09 -4.38
C THR A 97 -2.53 10.91 -4.31
N CYS A 98 -3.14 10.39 -3.23
CA CYS A 98 -4.60 10.41 -3.13
C CYS A 98 -5.07 10.09 -1.71
N TRP A 99 -5.27 11.11 -0.87
CA TRP A 99 -6.15 10.93 0.28
C TRP A 99 -7.58 10.82 -0.25
N ILE A 100 -7.99 9.60 -0.60
CA ILE A 100 -9.40 9.33 -0.88
C ILE A 100 -10.19 9.81 0.34
N SER A 101 -11.23 10.58 0.11
CA SER A 101 -12.17 11.02 1.15
C SER A 101 -12.80 9.86 1.92
N LYS A 102 -12.76 8.66 1.34
CA LYS A 102 -13.29 7.43 1.89
C LYS A 102 -12.19 6.37 2.01
N PRO A 103 -11.69 6.09 3.23
CA PRO A 103 -10.54 5.22 3.45
C PRO A 103 -10.87 3.72 3.37
N THR A 104 -12.14 3.35 3.30
CA THR A 104 -12.57 1.96 3.21
C THR A 104 -13.71 1.82 2.22
N LEU A 105 -13.66 0.77 1.42
CA LEU A 105 -14.80 0.36 0.61
C LEU A 105 -15.76 -0.46 1.47
N SER A 106 -17.05 -0.16 1.41
CA SER A 106 -18.10 -0.87 2.17
C SER A 106 -19.03 -1.63 1.24
N CYS A 107 -19.78 -2.59 1.78
CA CYS A 107 -20.73 -3.37 0.98
C CYS A 107 -21.81 -2.51 0.30
N ASN A 108 -22.11 -1.31 0.84
CA ASN A 108 -23.06 -0.39 0.22
C ASN A 108 -22.53 0.16 -1.12
N ASP A 109 -21.21 0.31 -1.27
CA ASP A 109 -20.60 0.74 -2.53
C ASP A 109 -20.78 -0.30 -3.65
N LEU A 110 -21.02 -1.56 -3.26
CA LEU A 110 -21.21 -2.71 -4.16
C LEU A 110 -22.70 -3.07 -4.37
N SER A 111 -23.61 -2.47 -3.61
CA SER A 111 -25.03 -2.90 -3.51
C SER A 111 -25.81 -2.89 -4.84
N ASN A 112 -25.49 -1.94 -5.73
CA ASN A 112 -26.15 -1.77 -7.03
C ASN A 112 -25.49 -2.58 -8.17
N LYS A 113 -24.51 -3.43 -7.87
CA LYS A 113 -23.71 -4.14 -8.87
C LYS A 113 -24.23 -5.56 -9.05
N ILE A 114 -24.29 -5.97 -10.32
CA ILE A 114 -25.06 -7.15 -10.73
C ILE A 114 -24.14 -8.32 -11.06
N SER A 115 -22.92 -8.04 -11.55
CA SER A 115 -21.98 -9.10 -11.98
C SER A 115 -20.66 -9.09 -11.17
N PRO A 116 -20.01 -10.26 -10.99
CA PRO A 116 -18.70 -10.35 -10.36
C PRO A 116 -17.63 -9.46 -11.00
N ALA A 117 -17.62 -9.37 -12.34
CA ALA A 117 -16.69 -8.50 -13.07
C ALA A 117 -16.80 -7.03 -12.65
N GLN A 118 -18.02 -6.52 -12.47
CA GLN A 118 -18.24 -5.14 -12.01
C GLN A 118 -17.76 -4.93 -10.57
N VAL A 119 -17.88 -5.95 -9.71
CA VAL A 119 -17.36 -5.88 -8.34
C VAL A 119 -15.84 -5.82 -8.37
N ILE A 120 -15.18 -6.70 -9.13
CA ILE A 120 -13.72 -6.69 -9.31
C ILE A 120 -13.23 -5.36 -9.88
N GLU A 121 -13.90 -4.80 -10.89
CA GLU A 121 -13.57 -3.50 -11.45
C GLU A 121 -13.55 -2.39 -10.39
N ILE A 122 -14.53 -2.37 -9.50
CA ILE A 122 -14.63 -1.37 -8.43
C ILE A 122 -13.53 -1.60 -7.38
N LEU A 123 -13.28 -2.85 -7.00
CA LEU A 123 -12.20 -3.20 -6.07
C LEU A 123 -10.86 -2.72 -6.63
N LEU A 124 -10.53 -3.05 -7.87
CA LEU A 124 -9.27 -2.63 -8.52
C LEU A 124 -9.19 -1.11 -8.72
N ALA A 125 -10.31 -0.44 -9.03
CA ALA A 125 -10.36 1.01 -9.10
C ALA A 125 -10.08 1.67 -7.74
N HIS A 126 -10.65 1.12 -6.67
CA HIS A 126 -10.40 1.59 -5.31
C HIS A 126 -8.94 1.34 -4.89
N ALA A 127 -8.42 0.13 -5.10
CA ALA A 127 -7.04 -0.21 -4.75
C ALA A 127 -6.01 0.68 -5.46
N ARG A 128 -6.20 1.00 -6.76
CA ARG A 128 -5.34 1.96 -7.47
C ARG A 128 -5.26 3.33 -6.82
N GLN A 129 -6.35 3.78 -6.20
CA GLN A 129 -6.39 5.07 -5.51
C GLN A 129 -5.87 4.95 -4.09
N PHE A 130 -6.16 3.85 -3.40
CA PHE A 130 -5.92 3.71 -1.96
C PHE A 130 -4.49 3.22 -1.67
N SER A 131 -3.99 2.33 -2.54
CA SER A 131 -2.65 1.73 -2.51
C SER A 131 -1.97 1.87 -3.88
N PRO A 132 -1.68 3.10 -4.32
CA PRO A 132 -1.25 3.41 -5.69
C PRO A 132 0.10 2.81 -6.07
N GLU A 133 0.89 2.37 -5.10
CA GLU A 133 2.21 1.77 -5.35
C GLU A 133 2.16 0.25 -5.53
N PHE A 134 1.03 -0.39 -5.23
CA PHE A 134 0.81 -1.70 -5.80
C PHE A 134 0.63 -1.57 -7.31
N ASN A 135 1.16 -2.56 -8.05
CA ASN A 135 0.94 -2.65 -9.48
C ASN A 135 -0.46 -3.21 -9.75
N VAL A 136 -1.49 -2.39 -9.51
CA VAL A 136 -2.89 -2.79 -9.69
C VAL A 136 -3.28 -2.62 -11.16
N PRO A 137 -3.52 -3.72 -11.91
CA PRO A 137 -3.74 -3.63 -13.35
C PRO A 137 -5.07 -2.94 -13.70
N TYR A 138 -5.11 -2.29 -14.85
CA TYR A 138 -6.34 -1.74 -15.43
C TYR A 138 -7.20 -2.82 -16.11
N LEU A 139 -6.57 -3.93 -16.52
CA LEU A 139 -7.27 -5.07 -17.10
C LEU A 139 -8.04 -5.81 -16.01
N ILE A 140 -9.36 -5.90 -16.19
CA ILE A 140 -10.25 -6.64 -15.30
C ILE A 140 -10.12 -8.13 -15.62
N PRO A 141 -9.76 -8.98 -14.64
CA PRO A 141 -9.75 -10.43 -14.81
C PRO A 141 -11.07 -10.97 -15.34
N ARG A 142 -11.00 -12.07 -16.09
CA ARG A 142 -12.22 -12.80 -16.46
C ARG A 142 -12.86 -13.34 -15.19
N THR A 143 -14.17 -13.18 -15.05
CA THR A 143 -14.90 -13.79 -13.93
C THR A 143 -15.79 -14.91 -14.43
N ILE A 144 -15.73 -16.06 -13.76
CA ILE A 144 -16.52 -17.25 -14.11
C ILE A 144 -17.27 -17.71 -12.87
N VAL A 145 -18.55 -18.05 -13.06
CA VAL A 145 -19.35 -18.69 -12.02
C VAL A 145 -19.41 -20.19 -12.33
N GLU A 146 -18.71 -21.00 -11.54
CA GLU A 146 -18.66 -22.45 -11.73
C GLU A 146 -18.71 -23.20 -10.40
N ALA A 147 -19.28 -24.40 -10.41
CA ALA A 147 -19.38 -25.21 -9.21
C ALA A 147 -17.99 -25.72 -8.79
N MET A 148 -17.54 -25.28 -7.62
CA MET A 148 -16.26 -25.71 -7.03
C MET A 148 -16.53 -26.57 -5.79
N PRO A 149 -16.05 -27.83 -5.75
CA PRO A 149 -16.38 -28.76 -4.66
C PRO A 149 -15.64 -28.47 -3.35
N SER A 150 -14.52 -27.74 -3.40
CA SER A 150 -13.60 -27.56 -2.28
C SER A 150 -13.19 -26.10 -2.03
N ALA A 151 -13.74 -25.15 -2.78
CA ALA A 151 -13.35 -23.74 -2.71
C ALA A 151 -14.56 -22.82 -2.94
N ALA A 152 -14.49 -21.63 -2.34
CA ALA A 152 -15.51 -20.60 -2.50
C ALA A 152 -15.19 -19.64 -3.65
N GLY A 153 -13.90 -19.31 -3.79
CA GLY A 153 -13.30 -18.56 -4.88
C GLY A 153 -12.02 -19.27 -5.35
N GLN A 154 -11.56 -18.91 -6.54
CA GLN A 154 -10.25 -19.36 -7.03
C GLN A 154 -9.66 -18.34 -8.01
N PHE A 155 -8.43 -17.93 -7.75
CA PHE A 155 -7.58 -17.18 -8.68
C PHE A 155 -6.73 -18.15 -9.51
N GLU A 156 -6.78 -18.01 -10.83
CA GLU A 156 -5.98 -18.80 -11.77
C GLU A 156 -5.33 -17.89 -12.82
N VAL A 157 -4.09 -18.23 -13.18
CA VAL A 157 -3.38 -17.64 -14.31
C VAL A 157 -3.03 -18.78 -15.27
N ASP A 158 -3.44 -18.67 -16.53
CA ASP A 158 -3.14 -19.69 -17.54
C ASP A 158 -1.72 -19.54 -18.13
N GLU A 159 -1.35 -20.46 -19.03
CA GLU A 159 -0.03 -20.49 -19.68
C GLU A 159 0.25 -19.26 -20.55
N GLU A 160 -0.81 -18.55 -20.98
CA GLU A 160 -0.74 -17.34 -21.79
C GLU A 160 -0.76 -16.06 -20.93
N GLY A 161 -0.90 -16.20 -19.61
CA GLY A 161 -0.94 -15.11 -18.65
C GLY A 161 -2.32 -14.48 -18.47
N TRP A 162 -3.39 -15.08 -18.98
CA TRP A 162 -4.74 -14.59 -18.71
C TRP A 162 -5.19 -14.97 -17.31
N VAL A 163 -5.73 -13.97 -16.62
CA VAL A 163 -6.21 -14.13 -15.25
C VAL A 163 -7.70 -14.41 -15.25
N THR A 164 -8.08 -15.46 -14.53
CA THR A 164 -9.46 -15.85 -14.29
C THR A 164 -9.74 -15.92 -12.78
N ILE A 165 -10.82 -15.29 -12.34
CA ILE A 165 -11.37 -15.40 -11.00
C ILE A 165 -12.66 -16.22 -11.09
N LYS A 166 -12.66 -17.39 -10.44
CA LYS A 166 -13.81 -18.28 -10.34
C LYS A 166 -14.52 -18.05 -9.02
N ILE A 167 -15.85 -18.13 -9.03
CA ILE A 167 -16.67 -18.06 -7.81
C ILE A 167 -17.76 -19.13 -7.84
N SER A 168 -17.98 -19.77 -6.70
CA SER A 168 -18.98 -20.82 -6.59
C SER A 168 -20.39 -20.22 -6.62
N PRO A 169 -21.34 -20.78 -7.40
CA PRO A 169 -22.70 -20.27 -7.52
C PRO A 169 -23.44 -20.19 -6.17
N ASN A 170 -23.06 -21.03 -5.21
CA ASN A 170 -23.69 -21.11 -3.88
C ASN A 170 -23.56 -19.81 -3.07
N PHE A 171 -22.63 -18.92 -3.43
CA PHE A 171 -22.43 -17.67 -2.70
C PHE A 171 -23.25 -16.50 -3.26
N PHE A 172 -23.92 -16.65 -4.41
CA PHE A 172 -24.74 -15.56 -4.95
C PHE A 172 -26.03 -15.31 -4.16
N ASP A 173 -26.49 -16.32 -3.41
CA ASP A 173 -27.61 -16.17 -2.47
C ASP A 173 -27.21 -15.30 -1.26
N ASP A 174 -25.92 -15.24 -0.93
CA ASP A 174 -25.36 -14.32 0.08
C ASP A 174 -24.35 -13.36 -0.56
N ARG A 175 -24.87 -12.28 -1.13
CA ARG A 175 -24.06 -11.23 -1.77
C ARG A 175 -22.92 -10.70 -0.89
N LEU A 176 -23.05 -10.71 0.44
CA LEU A 176 -21.98 -10.23 1.31
C LEU A 176 -20.81 -11.22 1.33
N ALA A 177 -21.10 -12.52 1.42
CA ALA A 177 -20.08 -13.57 1.31
C ALA A 177 -19.42 -13.57 -0.08
N ALA A 178 -20.21 -13.45 -1.15
CA ALA A 178 -19.66 -13.33 -2.51
C ALA A 178 -18.71 -12.14 -2.66
N ASN A 179 -19.07 -10.97 -2.11
CA ASN A 179 -18.19 -9.80 -2.15
C ASN A 179 -16.90 -9.99 -1.36
N ALA A 180 -16.96 -10.67 -0.21
CA ALA A 180 -15.76 -11.00 0.58
C ALA A 180 -14.82 -11.94 -0.19
N ILE A 181 -15.37 -12.97 -0.86
CA ILE A 181 -14.60 -13.86 -1.73
C ILE A 181 -13.95 -13.09 -2.88
N LEU A 182 -14.71 -12.27 -3.59
CA LEU A 182 -14.17 -11.48 -4.70
C LEU A 182 -13.09 -10.49 -4.24
N ALA A 183 -13.20 -9.93 -3.04
CA ALA A 183 -12.16 -9.08 -2.45
C ALA A 183 -10.87 -9.88 -2.19
N HIS A 184 -10.98 -11.11 -1.68
CA HIS A 184 -9.85 -12.02 -1.50
C HIS A 184 -9.15 -12.33 -2.83
N GLU A 185 -9.90 -12.78 -3.83
CA GLU A 185 -9.33 -13.14 -5.14
C GLU A 185 -8.76 -11.93 -5.89
N ALA A 186 -9.32 -10.73 -5.68
CA ALA A 186 -8.75 -9.49 -6.21
C ALA A 186 -7.37 -9.20 -5.58
N CYS A 187 -7.17 -9.52 -4.30
CA CYS A 187 -5.87 -9.34 -3.64
C CYS A 187 -4.81 -10.30 -4.17
N HIS A 188 -5.16 -11.56 -4.49
CA HIS A 188 -4.25 -12.46 -5.22
C HIS A 188 -3.75 -11.81 -6.51
N TYR A 189 -4.67 -11.26 -7.32
CA TYR A 189 -4.32 -10.58 -8.56
C TYR A 189 -3.41 -9.37 -8.33
N ILE A 190 -3.68 -8.55 -7.32
CA ILE A 190 -2.88 -7.37 -6.98
C ILE A 190 -1.46 -7.76 -6.53
N LEU A 191 -1.34 -8.76 -5.66
CA LEU A 191 -0.06 -9.21 -5.12
C LEU A 191 0.81 -9.85 -6.21
N GLU A 192 0.24 -10.74 -7.03
CA GLU A 192 0.94 -11.37 -8.16
C GLU A 192 1.51 -10.31 -9.11
N ASN A 193 0.71 -9.31 -9.49
CA ASN A 193 1.18 -8.22 -10.37
C ASN A 193 2.19 -7.29 -9.71
N SER A 194 2.17 -7.19 -8.38
CA SER A 194 3.15 -6.44 -7.60
C SER A 194 4.44 -7.23 -7.36
N GLY A 195 4.54 -8.47 -7.86
CA GLY A 195 5.69 -9.34 -7.67
C GLY A 195 5.84 -9.87 -6.24
N ILE A 196 4.75 -9.82 -5.45
CA ILE A 196 4.72 -10.29 -4.07
C ILE A 196 4.19 -11.72 -4.08
N ARG A 197 5.12 -12.67 -4.13
CA ARG A 197 4.82 -14.11 -4.10
C ARG A 197 5.90 -14.86 -3.34
N TYR A 198 5.48 -15.68 -2.40
CA TYR A 198 6.33 -16.54 -1.59
C TYR A 198 6.27 -17.98 -2.08
N SER A 199 7.27 -18.79 -1.74
CA SER A 199 7.27 -20.22 -2.03
C SER A 199 6.27 -21.00 -1.16
N ASP A 200 5.94 -20.46 0.01
CA ASP A 200 5.02 -21.06 0.96
C ASP A 200 3.57 -20.66 0.62
N PHE A 201 2.73 -21.67 0.39
CA PHE A 201 1.32 -21.48 0.05
C PHE A 201 0.54 -20.78 1.17
N TYR A 202 0.73 -21.21 2.42
CA TYR A 202 0.01 -20.63 3.56
C TYR A 202 0.39 -19.17 3.78
N LEU A 203 1.67 -18.83 3.58
CA LEU A 203 2.14 -17.45 3.67
C LEU A 203 1.54 -16.57 2.58
N ASN A 204 1.42 -17.06 1.33
CA ASN A 204 0.76 -16.31 0.25
C ASN A 204 -0.70 -15.99 0.58
N GLU A 205 -1.45 -16.97 1.07
CA GLU A 205 -2.84 -16.75 1.44
C GLU A 205 -2.98 -15.79 2.64
N ARG A 206 -2.07 -15.90 3.62
CA ARG A 206 -2.00 -14.95 4.74
C ARG A 206 -1.72 -13.51 4.26
N TYR A 207 -0.77 -13.32 3.35
CA TYR A 207 -0.50 -12.00 2.76
C TYR A 207 -1.69 -11.50 1.92
N THR A 208 -2.42 -12.40 1.27
CA THR A 208 -3.65 -12.07 0.54
C THR A 208 -4.71 -11.53 1.49
N ASP A 209 -4.89 -12.18 2.64
CA ASP A 209 -5.80 -11.71 3.69
C ASP A 209 -5.42 -10.32 4.20
N LEU A 210 -4.12 -10.10 4.46
CA LEU A 210 -3.60 -8.82 4.95
C LEU A 210 -3.69 -7.72 3.89
N CYS A 211 -3.45 -8.06 2.62
CA CYS A 211 -3.56 -7.16 1.49
C CYS A 211 -4.96 -6.56 1.37
N MET A 212 -6.03 -7.31 1.73
CA MET A 212 -7.39 -6.77 1.74
C MET A 212 -7.52 -5.53 2.63
N PHE A 213 -6.90 -5.51 3.80
CA PHE A 213 -6.93 -4.35 4.69
C PHE A 213 -6.13 -3.19 4.11
N ILE A 214 -4.93 -3.48 3.60
CA ILE A 214 -4.06 -2.48 2.98
C ILE A 214 -4.71 -1.84 1.75
N CYS A 215 -5.51 -2.59 0.98
CA CYS A 215 -6.26 -2.08 -0.16
C CYS A 215 -7.60 -1.41 0.20
N GLY A 216 -7.97 -1.34 1.49
CA GLY A 216 -9.22 -0.71 1.95
C GLY A 216 -10.46 -1.61 1.83
N PHE A 217 -10.30 -2.92 1.60
CA PHE A 217 -11.39 -3.90 1.47
C PHE A 217 -11.81 -4.54 2.80
N GLY A 218 -11.10 -4.25 3.89
CA GLY A 218 -11.30 -4.89 5.19
C GLY A 218 -12.75 -4.88 5.68
N GLN A 219 -13.50 -3.79 5.46
CA GLN A 219 -14.92 -3.72 5.87
C GLN A 219 -15.81 -4.66 5.06
N ILE A 220 -15.58 -4.80 3.75
CA ILE A 220 -16.31 -5.75 2.90
C ILE A 220 -16.06 -7.17 3.39
N PHE A 221 -14.79 -7.52 3.58
CA PHE A 221 -14.40 -8.84 4.03
C PHE A 221 -15.01 -9.15 5.41
N LEU A 222 -14.82 -8.26 6.38
CA LEU A 222 -15.33 -8.44 7.74
C LEU A 222 -16.85 -8.62 7.82
N THR A 223 -17.59 -7.99 6.90
CA THR A 223 -19.05 -8.10 6.83
C THR A 223 -19.50 -9.43 6.21
N GLY A 224 -18.74 -9.97 5.25
CA GLY A 224 -19.08 -11.19 4.53
C GLY A 224 -18.55 -12.47 5.15
N TYR A 225 -17.34 -12.47 5.73
CA TYR A 225 -16.65 -13.71 6.14
C TYR A 225 -17.26 -14.40 7.36
N ARG A 226 -17.91 -13.62 8.24
CA ARG A 226 -18.46 -14.08 9.53
C ARG A 226 -19.89 -14.60 9.45
N ARG A 227 -20.45 -14.72 8.25
CA ARG A 227 -21.82 -15.18 8.11
C ARG A 227 -21.87 -16.69 8.30
N GLU A 228 -22.54 -17.12 9.37
CA GLU A 228 -23.12 -18.45 9.42
C GLU A 228 -24.02 -18.56 8.20
N PRO A 229 -23.69 -19.38 7.19
CA PRO A 229 -24.60 -19.55 6.07
C PRO A 229 -25.89 -20.09 6.66
N ALA A 230 -27.00 -19.49 6.23
CA ALA A 230 -28.33 -19.86 6.65
C ALA A 230 -28.45 -21.40 6.70
N GLN A 231 -28.53 -21.91 7.93
CA GLN A 231 -28.92 -23.26 8.31
C GLN A 231 -28.74 -24.34 7.21
N ASN A 232 -27.63 -25.10 7.28
CA ASN A 232 -27.45 -26.49 6.80
C ASN A 232 -26.50 -26.80 5.62
N GLN A 233 -25.74 -25.85 5.05
CA GLN A 233 -24.88 -26.20 3.89
C GLN A 233 -23.39 -25.88 4.00
N TYR A 234 -22.92 -25.28 5.10
CA TYR A 234 -21.48 -25.24 5.34
C TYR A 234 -20.99 -26.55 5.94
N ARG A 235 -20.10 -27.23 5.24
CA ARG A 235 -19.27 -28.26 5.87
C ARG A 235 -18.39 -27.55 6.91
N PRO A 236 -18.37 -28.00 8.18
CA PRO A 236 -17.41 -27.53 9.17
C PRO A 236 -16.00 -27.65 8.57
N GLY A 237 -15.34 -26.51 8.32
CA GLY A 237 -14.00 -26.47 7.71
C GLY A 237 -13.78 -25.43 6.59
N HIS A 238 -14.82 -24.88 5.96
CA HIS A 238 -14.64 -23.86 4.92
C HIS A 238 -14.42 -22.45 5.49
N ARG A 239 -13.35 -22.17 6.23
CA ARG A 239 -13.09 -20.77 6.62
C ARG A 239 -12.75 -19.94 5.39
N LEU A 240 -13.36 -18.75 5.26
CA LEU A 240 -12.94 -17.77 4.27
C LEU A 240 -11.65 -17.12 4.81
N GLY A 241 -10.55 -17.38 4.11
CA GLY A 241 -9.19 -16.97 4.46
C GLY A 241 -8.54 -17.76 5.60
N TYR A 242 -7.35 -17.34 5.98
CA TYR A 242 -6.33 -18.09 6.71
C TYR A 242 -5.93 -17.45 8.04
N LEU A 243 -6.41 -16.25 8.32
CA LEU A 243 -6.32 -15.63 9.65
C LEU A 243 -7.43 -16.11 10.59
N THR A 244 -7.15 -16.02 11.88
CA THR A 244 -8.15 -16.16 12.95
C THR A 244 -9.04 -14.92 13.06
N ASP A 245 -10.19 -15.07 13.71
CA ASP A 245 -11.11 -13.96 13.98
C ASP A 245 -10.45 -12.79 14.73
N ALA A 246 -9.55 -13.08 15.66
CA ALA A 246 -8.82 -12.08 16.43
C ALA A 246 -7.81 -11.35 15.54
N GLU A 247 -7.07 -12.10 14.70
CA GLU A 247 -6.11 -11.53 13.73
C GLU A 247 -6.81 -10.62 12.71
N TYR A 248 -7.98 -10.99 12.18
CA TYR A 248 -8.73 -10.12 11.27
C TYR A 248 -9.18 -8.81 11.93
N GLN A 249 -9.67 -8.89 13.16
CA GLN A 249 -10.06 -7.69 13.92
C GLN A 249 -8.85 -6.79 14.19
N PHE A 250 -7.75 -7.40 14.61
CA PHE A 250 -6.49 -6.72 14.83
C PHE A 250 -6.02 -6.03 13.55
N ALA A 251 -5.92 -6.75 12.43
CA ALA A 251 -5.42 -6.22 11.15
C ALA A 251 -6.22 -4.99 10.69
N ASN A 252 -7.56 -5.07 10.77
CA ASN A 252 -8.42 -3.93 10.43
C ASN A 252 -8.17 -2.71 11.31
N GLN A 253 -8.10 -2.89 12.63
CA GLN A 253 -7.86 -1.79 13.57
C GLN A 253 -6.46 -1.20 13.41
N TYR A 254 -5.46 -2.06 13.24
CA TYR A 254 -4.06 -1.68 13.07
C TYR A 254 -3.88 -0.87 11.78
N VAL A 255 -4.43 -1.32 10.65
CA VAL A 255 -4.35 -0.60 9.37
C VAL A 255 -5.02 0.78 9.43
N ILE A 256 -6.18 0.90 10.09
CA ILE A 256 -6.84 2.20 10.30
C ILE A 256 -5.93 3.15 11.09
N LYS A 257 -5.33 2.66 12.19
CA LYS A 257 -4.39 3.45 13.00
C LYS A 257 -3.14 3.84 12.21
N LEU A 258 -2.55 2.88 11.52
CA LEU A 258 -1.37 3.08 10.69
C LEU A 258 -1.65 4.17 9.64
N ARG A 259 -2.82 4.13 9.00
CA ARG A 259 -3.22 5.15 8.02
C ARG A 259 -3.36 6.55 8.63
N GLU A 260 -3.96 6.66 9.82
CA GLU A 260 -4.04 7.94 10.54
C GLU A 260 -2.66 8.48 10.93
N LEU A 261 -1.71 7.62 11.31
CA LEU A 261 -0.33 8.03 11.58
C LEU A 261 0.37 8.59 10.34
N TYR A 262 0.23 7.91 9.19
CA TYR A 262 0.74 8.43 7.91
C TYR A 262 0.13 9.79 7.57
N LYS A 263 -1.16 9.98 7.82
CA LYS A 263 -1.87 11.24 7.60
C LYS A 263 -1.33 12.36 8.47
N GLN A 264 -1.12 12.09 9.76
CA GLN A 264 -0.54 13.05 10.69
C GLN A 264 0.89 13.43 10.31
N LYS A 265 1.71 12.46 9.90
CA LYS A 265 3.07 12.70 9.42
C LYS A 265 3.07 13.63 8.21
N LEU A 266 2.21 13.35 7.23
CA LEU A 266 2.10 14.20 6.05
C LEU A 266 1.65 15.62 6.41
N GLN A 267 0.59 15.75 7.21
CA GLN A 267 0.10 17.05 7.65
C GLN A 267 1.20 17.85 8.38
N SER A 268 2.07 17.18 9.14
CA SER A 268 3.21 17.82 9.80
C SER A 268 4.23 18.37 8.80
N LYS A 269 4.61 17.60 7.75
CA LYS A 269 5.49 18.06 6.67
C LYS A 269 4.91 19.26 5.94
N LEU A 270 3.63 19.16 5.56
CA LEU A 270 2.90 20.24 4.89
C LEU A 270 2.84 21.51 5.74
N ASN A 271 2.59 21.37 7.05
CA ASN A 271 2.56 22.50 7.98
C ASN A 271 3.93 23.19 8.08
N VAL A 272 5.04 22.45 8.02
CA VAL A 272 6.39 23.02 7.96
C VAL A 272 6.59 23.84 6.69
N LYS A 273 6.25 23.29 5.51
CA LYS A 273 6.37 24.02 4.23
C LYS A 273 5.44 25.24 4.19
N ARG A 274 4.20 25.11 4.65
CA ARG A 274 3.25 26.23 4.77
C ARG A 274 3.81 27.34 5.67
N LYS A 275 4.34 27.00 6.84
CA LYS A 275 4.94 27.98 7.78
C LYS A 275 6.13 28.68 7.14
N ARG A 276 6.99 27.97 6.41
CA ARG A 276 8.11 28.55 5.67
C ARG A 276 7.64 29.53 4.59
N LEU A 277 6.67 29.12 3.77
CA LEU A 277 6.11 30.01 2.75
C LEU A 277 5.48 31.26 3.37
N LEU A 278 4.75 31.11 4.47
CA LEU A 278 4.13 32.22 5.20
C LEU A 278 5.17 33.23 5.70
N GLN A 279 6.33 32.76 6.17
CA GLN A 279 7.45 33.63 6.56
C GLN A 279 8.03 34.40 5.36
N LEU A 280 8.17 33.75 4.21
CA LEU A 280 8.68 34.39 2.99
C LEU A 280 7.75 35.50 2.47
N VAL A 281 6.45 35.39 2.74
CA VAL A 281 5.44 36.42 2.41
C VAL A 281 5.08 37.30 3.61
N HIS A 282 5.93 37.35 4.64
CA HIS A 282 5.79 38.24 5.80
C HIS A 282 4.46 38.10 6.56
N GLY A 283 3.89 36.88 6.60
CA GLY A 283 2.63 36.60 7.30
C GLY A 283 1.36 36.87 6.48
N ASP A 284 1.48 37.28 5.21
CA ASP A 284 0.32 37.52 4.35
C ASP A 284 -0.30 36.21 3.82
N GLU A 285 -1.34 35.74 4.50
CA GLU A 285 -2.14 34.57 4.12
C GLU A 285 -2.81 34.72 2.74
N SER A 286 -3.15 35.95 2.31
CA SER A 286 -3.75 36.19 0.99
C SER A 286 -2.74 35.92 -0.12
N THR A 287 -1.52 36.45 0.05
CA THR A 287 -0.41 36.21 -0.87
C THR A 287 -0.01 34.73 -0.89
N LEU A 288 0.06 34.07 0.27
CA LEU A 288 0.31 32.62 0.35
C LEU A 288 -0.69 31.83 -0.49
N LYS A 289 -2.01 32.05 -0.28
CA LYS A 289 -3.07 31.36 -1.02
C LYS A 289 -2.97 31.57 -2.51
N ARG A 290 -2.72 32.82 -2.94
CA ARG A 290 -2.55 33.16 -4.36
C ARG A 290 -1.36 32.44 -5.00
N LEU A 291 -0.23 32.33 -4.29
CA LEU A 291 0.96 31.65 -4.81
C LEU A 291 0.72 30.15 -4.96
N VAL A 292 0.12 29.50 -3.95
CA VAL A 292 -0.22 28.08 -4.01
C VAL A 292 -1.24 27.81 -5.12
N GLU A 293 -2.28 28.66 -5.25
CA GLU A 293 -3.28 28.53 -6.32
C GLU A 293 -2.66 28.73 -7.71
N TYR A 294 -1.73 29.68 -7.84
CA TYR A 294 -1.00 29.88 -9.08
C TYR A 294 -0.18 28.63 -9.47
N GLU A 295 0.54 28.01 -8.52
CA GLU A 295 1.26 26.76 -8.79
C GLU A 295 0.30 25.59 -9.09
N ARG A 296 -0.88 25.55 -8.45
CA ARG A 296 -1.94 24.57 -8.72
C ARG A 296 -2.46 24.69 -10.15
N LEU A 297 -2.76 25.91 -10.61
CA LEU A 297 -3.19 26.14 -11.99
C LEU A 297 -2.11 25.76 -13.01
N ARG A 298 -0.83 25.96 -12.66
CA ARG A 298 0.31 25.58 -13.51
C ARG A 298 0.53 24.06 -13.56
N SER A 299 0.18 23.36 -12.49
CA SER A 299 0.39 21.92 -12.37
C SER A 299 -0.74 21.29 -11.56
N PRO A 300 -1.92 21.06 -12.18
CA PRO A 300 -3.13 20.58 -11.49
C PRO A 300 -2.94 19.24 -10.78
N ASP A 301 -2.05 18.40 -11.32
CA ASP A 301 -1.77 17.06 -10.80
C ASP A 301 -0.66 17.04 -9.73
N LYS A 302 -0.07 18.20 -9.39
CA LYS A 302 0.95 18.28 -8.34
C LYS A 302 0.32 18.15 -6.97
N LEU A 303 1.04 17.41 -6.14
CA LEU A 303 0.78 17.26 -4.72
C LEU A 303 0.84 18.58 -3.99
N GLU A 304 0.01 18.73 -2.96
CA GLU A 304 -0.07 19.98 -2.21
C GLU A 304 1.30 20.36 -1.60
N GLU A 305 2.05 19.41 -1.05
CA GLU A 305 3.41 19.67 -0.54
C GLU A 305 4.34 20.25 -1.63
N LEU A 306 4.32 19.65 -2.82
CA LEU A 306 5.11 20.10 -3.96
C LEU A 306 4.65 21.46 -4.51
N LEU A 307 3.38 21.83 -4.32
CA LEU A 307 2.89 23.18 -4.63
C LEU A 307 3.49 24.22 -3.68
N TYR A 308 3.52 23.94 -2.38
CA TYR A 308 4.17 24.80 -1.40
C TYR A 308 5.67 24.95 -1.67
N GLU A 309 6.35 23.84 -1.98
CA GLU A 309 7.77 23.83 -2.34
C GLU A 309 8.05 24.64 -3.62
N SER A 310 7.26 24.42 -4.68
CA SER A 310 7.40 25.19 -5.93
C SER A 310 7.21 26.70 -5.70
N ALA A 311 6.30 27.09 -4.80
CA ALA A 311 6.07 28.48 -4.43
C ALA A 311 7.24 29.07 -3.61
N ILE A 312 7.81 28.29 -2.69
CA ILE A 312 9.02 28.66 -1.92
C ILE A 312 10.19 28.90 -2.88
N ASP A 313 10.50 27.93 -3.76
CA ASP A 313 11.61 28.00 -4.72
C ASP A 313 11.50 29.22 -5.66
N ARG A 314 10.28 29.64 -5.98
CA ARG A 314 10.04 30.82 -6.81
C ARG A 314 10.39 32.11 -6.08
N LEU A 315 9.95 32.25 -4.82
CA LEU A 315 10.23 33.44 -4.02
C LEU A 315 11.71 33.57 -3.71
N GLU A 316 12.40 32.45 -3.46
CA GLU A 316 13.81 32.44 -3.14
C GLU A 316 14.70 32.76 -4.35
N ARG A 317 14.34 32.32 -5.56
CA ARG A 317 15.06 32.70 -6.79
C ARG A 317 14.90 34.17 -7.20
N GLY A 318 13.86 34.83 -6.70
CA GLY A 318 13.59 36.25 -7.00
C GLY A 318 14.29 37.24 -6.08
N ARG A 319 15.05 36.76 -5.08
CA ARG A 319 15.81 37.55 -4.11
C ARG A 319 17.30 37.54 -4.47
#